data_AF-A0A9D1IV36-F1
#
_entry.id   AF-A0A9D1IV36-F1
#
_cell.length_a   1.000
_cell.length_b   1.000
_cell.length_c   1.000
_cell.angle_alpha   90.00
_cell.angle_beta   90.00
_cell.angle_gamma   90.00
#
_symmetry.space_group_name_H-M   'P 1'
#
loop_
_entity.id
_entity.type
_entity.pdbx_description
1 polymer ?
#
loop_
_entity_poly.entity_id
_entity_poly.type
_entity_poly.pdbx_seq_one_letter_code
_entity_poly.pdbx_strand_id
1 'polypeptide(L)'
;IHLVIATQRPSADVITGLMKANIPSRIAFAVASAMESRIILDTAGAEKLVGKGDMLYAPLGQGKPRRVQGCFITDDEVQSVVEFIKGNAAADYDAAVMQEIDQKAKESGGKSGSGGASAASLDDGESEGDELLPAAVDVILETGQASVSMLQRRLKLGYARAARIVDEMEEKGIVGPFEGSKPRQLLITKEQWQQMQGLTPEAPAADEPEAAEQPEDLPWDDRAAPPERPR
;
A
#
# COMPACT_ATOMS: atom_id res chain seq x y z
N ILE A 1 -30.53 1.01 6.20
CA ILE A 1 -29.35 0.75 5.35
C ILE A 1 -29.78 0.89 3.91
N HIS A 2 -29.10 1.73 3.12
CA HIS A 2 -29.35 1.89 1.69
C HIS A 2 -28.14 1.36 0.91
N LEU A 3 -28.36 0.77 -0.26
CA LEU A 3 -27.30 0.19 -1.07
C LEU A 3 -27.21 0.92 -2.41
N VAL A 4 -26.00 1.34 -2.78
CA VAL A 4 -25.68 1.92 -4.08
C VAL A 4 -24.63 1.03 -4.73
N ILE A 5 -24.94 0.51 -5.92
CA ILE A 5 -24.03 -0.33 -6.70
C ILE A 5 -23.81 0.35 -8.05
N ALA A 6 -22.55 0.54 -8.43
CA ALA A 6 -22.15 1.08 -9.71
C ALA A 6 -21.23 0.10 -10.44
N THR A 7 -21.37 0.00 -11.76
CA THR A 7 -20.49 -0.81 -12.62
C THR A 7 -20.39 -0.17 -14.01
N GLN A 8 -19.22 -0.31 -14.63
CA GLN A 8 -19.00 0.02 -16.05
C GLN A 8 -19.14 -1.21 -16.96
N ARG A 9 -19.34 -2.39 -16.38
CA ARG A 9 -19.48 -3.66 -17.12
C ARG A 9 -20.89 -4.21 -16.92
N PRO A 10 -21.87 -3.78 -17.75
CA PRO A 10 -23.24 -4.26 -17.66
C PRO A 10 -23.41 -5.60 -18.37
N SER A 11 -22.78 -6.65 -17.84
CA SER A 11 -22.96 -8.04 -18.30
C SER A 11 -23.92 -8.81 -17.41
N ALA A 12 -24.48 -9.92 -17.93
CA ALA A 12 -25.39 -10.78 -17.16
C ALA A 12 -24.70 -11.46 -15.95
N ASP A 13 -23.38 -11.65 -16.04
CA ASP A 13 -22.57 -12.22 -14.95
C ASP A 13 -22.38 -11.23 -13.80
N VAL A 14 -22.36 -9.93 -14.10
CA VAL A 14 -22.22 -8.87 -13.09
C VAL A 14 -23.60 -8.47 -12.56
N ILE A 15 -24.54 -8.18 -13.45
CA ILE A 15 -25.91 -7.80 -13.13
C ILE A 15 -26.80 -9.05 -13.24
N THR A 16 -26.68 -9.90 -12.23
CA THR A 16 -27.39 -11.18 -12.18
C THR A 16 -28.90 -11.01 -11.99
N GLY A 17 -29.68 -12.05 -12.28
CA GLY A 17 -31.13 -12.06 -12.06
C GLY A 17 -31.52 -11.79 -10.60
N LEU A 18 -30.73 -12.30 -9.64
CA LEU A 18 -30.96 -12.06 -8.20
C LEU A 18 -30.77 -10.57 -7.84
N MET A 19 -29.78 -9.90 -8.43
CA MET A 19 -29.62 -8.46 -8.24
C MET A 19 -30.80 -7.69 -8.82
N LYS A 20 -31.23 -8.02 -10.05
CA LYS A 20 -32.38 -7.35 -10.67
C LYS A 20 -33.66 -7.53 -9.87
N ALA A 21 -33.88 -8.70 -9.26
CA ALA A 21 -35.05 -8.96 -8.44
C ALA A 21 -35.12 -8.11 -7.16
N ASN A 22 -33.97 -7.74 -6.58
CA ASN A 22 -33.90 -7.04 -5.30
C ASN A 22 -33.55 -5.55 -5.40
N ILE A 23 -33.09 -5.08 -6.56
CA ILE A 23 -32.71 -3.69 -6.81
C ILE A 23 -33.60 -3.14 -7.94
N PRO A 24 -34.81 -2.65 -7.60
CA PRO A 24 -35.80 -2.24 -8.60
C PRO A 24 -35.57 -0.84 -9.19
N SER A 25 -34.94 0.06 -8.42
CA SER A 25 -34.61 1.41 -8.88
C SER A 25 -33.25 1.40 -9.57
N ARG A 26 -33.19 1.83 -10.84
CA ARG A 26 -31.99 1.71 -11.67
C ARG A 26 -31.72 2.97 -12.47
N ILE A 27 -30.44 3.21 -12.72
CA ILE A 27 -29.94 4.31 -13.56
C ILE A 27 -29.02 3.69 -14.60
N ALA A 28 -29.20 4.05 -15.87
CA ALA A 28 -28.27 3.70 -16.94
C ALA A 28 -27.77 4.99 -17.61
N PHE A 29 -26.45 5.13 -17.69
CA PHE A 29 -25.80 6.09 -18.57
C PHE A 29 -25.71 5.50 -19.99
N ALA A 30 -25.09 6.24 -20.91
CA ALA A 30 -24.81 5.75 -22.25
C ALA A 30 -24.05 4.41 -22.22
N VAL A 31 -24.58 3.44 -22.96
CA VAL A 31 -24.02 2.08 -23.10
C VAL A 31 -23.75 1.75 -24.55
N ALA A 32 -22.94 0.73 -24.81
CA ALA A 32 -22.50 0.41 -26.17
C ALA A 32 -23.59 -0.28 -26.99
N SER A 33 -24.54 -0.97 -26.36
CA SER A 33 -25.57 -1.72 -27.09
C SER A 33 -26.94 -1.77 -26.40
N ALA A 34 -27.97 -2.02 -27.20
CA ALA A 34 -29.32 -2.27 -26.69
C ALA A 34 -29.40 -3.54 -25.81
N MET A 35 -28.44 -4.47 -25.94
CA MET A 35 -28.35 -5.63 -25.05
C MET A 35 -27.95 -5.20 -23.65
N GLU A 36 -26.92 -4.35 -23.52
CA GLU A 36 -26.49 -3.79 -22.23
C GLU A 36 -27.58 -2.93 -21.59
N SER A 37 -28.30 -2.14 -22.39
CA SER A 37 -29.47 -1.38 -21.91
C SER A 37 -30.51 -2.30 -21.27
N ARG A 38 -30.81 -3.45 -21.90
CA ARG A 38 -31.76 -4.43 -21.34
C ARG A 38 -31.22 -5.15 -20.12
N ILE A 39 -29.90 -5.37 -20.03
CA ILE A 39 -29.30 -5.96 -18.83
C ILE A 39 -29.50 -5.03 -17.62
N ILE A 40 -29.37 -3.71 -17.81
CA ILE A 40 -29.54 -2.74 -16.72
C ILE A 40 -31.03 -2.43 -16.46
N LEU A 41 -31.79 -2.04 -17.48
CA LEU A 41 -33.13 -1.45 -17.33
C LEU A 41 -34.29 -2.38 -17.71
N ASP A 42 -34.00 -3.61 -18.15
CA ASP A 42 -34.97 -4.53 -18.79
C ASP A 42 -35.63 -3.98 -20.07
N THR A 43 -35.18 -2.81 -20.56
CA THR A 43 -35.65 -2.17 -21.79
C THR A 43 -34.49 -1.56 -22.58
N ALA A 44 -34.71 -1.32 -23.87
CA ALA A 44 -33.76 -0.60 -24.73
C ALA A 44 -33.90 0.93 -24.57
N GLY A 45 -32.86 1.67 -24.94
CA GLY A 45 -32.87 3.13 -24.99
C GLY A 45 -31.59 3.78 -24.45
N ALA A 46 -30.87 3.11 -23.55
CA ALA A 46 -29.64 3.66 -22.99
C ALA A 46 -28.51 3.75 -24.03
N GLU A 47 -28.54 2.90 -25.07
CA GLU A 47 -27.61 2.94 -26.20
C GLU A 47 -27.75 4.18 -27.10
N LYS A 48 -28.82 4.96 -26.90
CA LYS A 48 -29.12 6.18 -27.66
C LYS A 48 -28.77 7.47 -26.89
N LEU A 49 -28.25 7.32 -25.67
CA LEU A 49 -27.82 8.46 -24.85
C LEU A 49 -26.53 9.06 -25.41
N VAL A 50 -26.35 10.36 -25.21
CA VAL A 50 -25.24 11.12 -25.82
C VAL A 50 -23.97 11.10 -24.96
N GLY A 51 -24.04 10.50 -23.75
CA GLY A 51 -22.97 10.50 -22.77
C GLY A 51 -22.95 11.79 -21.95
N LYS A 52 -21.81 12.11 -21.31
CA LYS A 52 -21.60 13.35 -20.53
C LYS A 52 -22.72 13.66 -19.53
N GLY A 53 -23.16 12.64 -18.78
CA GLY A 53 -24.21 12.77 -17.77
C GLY A 53 -25.64 12.52 -18.26
N ASP A 54 -25.88 12.34 -19.56
CA ASP A 54 -27.19 11.92 -20.07
C ASP A 54 -27.50 10.49 -19.62
N MET A 55 -28.66 10.30 -18.99
CA MET A 55 -29.05 9.03 -18.35
C MET A 55 -30.54 8.73 -18.45
N LEU A 56 -30.88 7.45 -18.32
CA LEU A 56 -32.23 6.96 -18.09
C LEU A 56 -32.38 6.53 -16.63
N TYR A 57 -33.35 7.12 -15.95
CA TYR A 57 -33.73 6.79 -14.58
C TYR A 57 -35.03 5.99 -14.57
N ALA A 58 -34.98 4.77 -14.03
CA ALA A 58 -36.13 3.88 -13.86
C ALA A 58 -36.40 3.70 -12.35
N PRO A 59 -37.32 4.48 -11.75
CA PRO A 59 -37.71 4.30 -10.36
C PRO A 59 -38.60 3.07 -10.17
N LEU A 60 -38.58 2.50 -8.96
CA LEU A 60 -39.54 1.47 -8.54
C LEU A 60 -40.98 1.92 -8.83
N GLY A 61 -41.76 1.02 -9.45
CA GLY A 61 -43.19 1.20 -9.69
C GLY A 61 -43.57 2.00 -10.93
N GLN A 62 -42.60 2.58 -11.67
CA GLN A 62 -42.88 3.21 -12.97
C GLN A 62 -42.52 2.27 -14.13
N GLY A 63 -43.41 2.15 -15.11
CA GLY A 63 -43.24 1.23 -16.25
C GLY A 63 -42.29 1.72 -17.35
N LYS A 64 -41.90 3.00 -17.37
CA LYS A 64 -41.00 3.57 -18.38
C LYS A 64 -39.89 4.41 -17.75
N PRO A 65 -38.62 4.22 -18.15
CA PRO A 65 -37.53 5.09 -17.70
C PRO A 65 -37.73 6.54 -18.14
N ARG A 66 -37.37 7.48 -17.27
CA ARG A 66 -37.33 8.91 -17.55
C ARG A 66 -35.91 9.30 -17.98
N ARG A 67 -35.79 10.06 -19.07
CA ARG A 67 -34.50 10.66 -19.45
C ARG A 67 -34.19 11.86 -18.56
N VAL A 68 -32.98 11.90 -18.02
CA VAL A 68 -32.50 12.90 -17.07
C VAL A 68 -31.07 13.29 -17.46
N GLN A 69 -30.73 14.57 -17.29
CA GLN A 69 -29.36 15.05 -17.43
C GLN A 69 -28.72 15.15 -16.04
N GLY A 70 -27.62 14.45 -15.83
CA GLY A 70 -26.82 14.53 -14.62
C GLY A 70 -26.14 15.87 -14.49
N CYS A 71 -25.99 16.32 -13.24
CA CYS A 71 -25.18 17.49 -12.93
C CYS A 71 -23.71 17.14 -13.16
N PHE A 72 -22.98 18.04 -13.80
CA PHE A 72 -21.53 17.96 -13.88
C PHE A 72 -20.95 18.58 -12.61
N ILE A 73 -20.01 17.89 -11.99
CA ILE A 73 -19.29 18.33 -10.79
C ILE A 73 -17.82 18.08 -11.10
N THR A 74 -16.97 19.07 -10.86
CA THR A 74 -15.53 18.93 -11.06
C THR A 74 -14.86 18.28 -9.83
N ASP A 75 -13.68 17.71 -10.03
CA ASP A 75 -12.90 17.14 -8.93
C ASP A 75 -12.56 18.21 -7.88
N ASP A 76 -12.32 19.47 -8.30
CA ASP A 76 -12.07 20.60 -7.40
C ASP A 76 -13.29 20.93 -6.51
N GLU A 77 -14.51 20.86 -7.06
CA GLU A 77 -15.75 21.05 -6.29
C GLU A 77 -15.94 19.93 -5.26
N VAL A 78 -15.64 18.68 -5.64
CA VAL A 78 -15.67 17.53 -4.72
C VAL A 78 -14.66 17.72 -3.60
N GLN A 79 -13.42 18.08 -3.94
CA GLN A 79 -12.35 18.29 -2.97
C GLN A 79 -12.70 19.41 -1.98
N SER A 80 -13.24 20.52 -2.47
CA SER A 80 -13.66 21.66 -1.63
C SER A 80 -14.71 21.24 -0.60
N VAL A 81 -15.67 20.40 -0.98
CA VAL A 81 -16.70 19.87 -0.07
C VAL A 81 -16.09 18.89 0.93
N VAL A 82 -15.18 18.01 0.48
CA VAL A 82 -14.48 17.05 1.35
C VAL A 82 -13.67 17.77 2.43
N GLU A 83 -12.94 18.82 2.06
CA GLU A 83 -12.16 19.64 3.00
C GLU A 83 -13.05 20.36 4.00
N PHE A 84 -14.15 20.95 3.55
CA PHE A 84 -15.14 21.55 4.43
C PHE A 84 -15.70 20.55 5.45
N ILE A 85 -15.98 19.32 5.05
CA ILE A 85 -16.46 18.28 5.96
C ILE A 85 -15.38 17.88 6.97
N LYS A 86 -14.14 17.64 6.50
CA LYS A 86 -13.00 17.28 7.36
C LYS A 86 -12.65 18.35 8.38
N GLY A 87 -12.82 19.63 8.04
CA GLY A 87 -12.61 20.74 8.97
C GLY A 87 -13.65 20.81 10.09
N ASN A 88 -14.86 20.26 9.86
CA ASN A 88 -15.99 20.35 10.79
C ASN A 88 -16.25 19.05 11.57
N ALA A 89 -15.66 17.93 11.17
CA ALA A 89 -15.90 16.62 11.79
C ALA A 89 -14.64 15.75 11.83
N ALA A 90 -14.37 15.16 12.99
CA ALA A 90 -13.40 14.07 13.11
C ALA A 90 -14.01 12.77 12.60
N ALA A 91 -13.23 11.98 11.86
CA ALA A 91 -13.70 10.69 11.37
C ALA A 91 -13.77 9.68 12.53
N ASP A 92 -14.94 9.08 12.73
CA ASP A 92 -15.18 7.99 13.67
C ASP A 92 -15.34 6.67 12.90
N TYR A 93 -14.31 5.83 12.96
CA TYR A 93 -14.27 4.56 12.25
C TYR A 93 -14.48 3.42 13.23
N ASP A 94 -15.46 2.55 12.93
CA ASP A 94 -15.66 1.33 13.71
C ASP A 94 -14.55 0.30 13.39
N ALA A 95 -13.71 0.05 14.38
CA ALA A 95 -12.59 -0.88 14.27
C ALA A 95 -13.03 -2.32 13.98
N ALA A 96 -14.21 -2.75 14.44
CA ALA A 96 -14.73 -4.09 14.19
C ALA A 96 -15.14 -4.25 12.72
N VAL A 97 -15.78 -3.24 12.14
CA VAL A 97 -16.15 -3.22 10.71
C VAL A 97 -14.89 -3.25 9.84
N MET A 98 -13.86 -2.49 10.21
CA MET A 98 -12.58 -2.46 9.49
C MET A 98 -11.87 -3.83 9.52
N GLN A 99 -11.89 -4.52 10.66
CA GLN A 99 -11.32 -5.86 10.78
C GLN A 99 -12.10 -6.89 9.95
N GLU A 100 -13.44 -6.82 9.94
CA GLU A 100 -14.27 -7.74 9.18
C GLU A 100 -14.10 -7.59 7.67
N ILE A 101 -13.92 -6.35 7.19
CA ILE A 101 -13.61 -6.06 5.79
C ILE A 101 -12.25 -6.67 5.39
N ASP A 102 -11.22 -6.46 6.21
CA ASP A 102 -9.86 -6.99 5.95
C ASP A 102 -9.84 -8.52 5.99
N GLN A 103 -10.58 -9.14 6.91
CA GLN A 103 -10.70 -10.60 7.00
C GLN A 103 -11.40 -11.18 5.76
N LYS A 104 -12.51 -10.60 5.33
CA LYS A 104 -13.24 -11.04 4.12
C LYS A 104 -12.42 -10.86 2.84
N ALA A 105 -11.63 -9.79 2.75
CA ALA A 105 -10.73 -9.55 1.62
C ALA A 105 -9.61 -10.61 1.52
N LYS A 106 -9.15 -11.14 2.65
CA LYS A 106 -8.14 -12.21 2.72
C LYS A 106 -8.69 -13.59 2.37
N GLU A 107 -9.96 -13.85 2.71
CA GLU A 107 -10.65 -15.13 2.44
C GLU A 107 -11.08 -15.26 0.97
N SER A 108 -11.42 -14.15 0.29
CA SER A 108 -11.64 -14.13 -1.16
C SER A 108 -10.31 -14.08 -1.92
N GLY A 109 -9.63 -15.23 -2.04
CA GLY A 109 -8.38 -15.38 -2.81
C GLY A 109 -8.41 -14.60 -4.14
N GLY A 110 -7.45 -13.69 -4.31
CA GLY A 110 -7.47 -12.60 -5.27
C GLY A 110 -7.87 -12.95 -6.70
N LYS A 111 -8.95 -12.31 -7.15
CA LYS A 111 -9.26 -12.00 -8.56
C LYS A 111 -10.43 -11.01 -8.63
N SER A 112 -10.22 -9.79 -8.13
CA SER A 112 -11.01 -8.65 -8.60
C SER A 112 -10.10 -7.80 -9.48
N GLY A 113 -10.50 -7.69 -10.75
CA GLY A 113 -9.72 -7.04 -11.79
C GLY A 113 -9.51 -5.55 -11.53
N SER A 114 -8.33 -5.10 -11.97
CA SER A 114 -8.01 -3.72 -12.35
C SER A 114 -9.23 -2.94 -12.84
N GLY A 115 -9.49 -1.80 -12.20
CA GLY A 115 -10.61 -0.93 -12.53
C GLY A 115 -10.74 0.24 -11.57
N GLY A 116 -9.76 1.16 -11.62
CA GLY A 116 -9.89 2.57 -11.26
C GLY A 116 -10.50 2.91 -9.90
N ALA A 117 -9.65 3.00 -8.88
CA ALA A 117 -9.87 3.93 -7.78
C ALA A 117 -8.55 4.68 -7.57
N SER A 118 -8.49 5.85 -8.18
CA SER A 118 -7.54 6.92 -7.87
C SER A 118 -7.69 7.29 -6.40
N ALA A 119 -6.92 6.62 -5.54
CA ALA A 119 -6.53 7.20 -4.27
C ALA A 119 -5.53 8.31 -4.60
N ALA A 120 -5.94 9.54 -4.35
CA ALA A 120 -5.08 10.71 -4.34
C ALA A 120 -3.92 10.44 -3.38
N SER A 121 -2.78 10.03 -3.94
CA SER A 121 -1.48 10.26 -3.34
C SER A 121 -1.11 11.67 -3.77
N LEU A 122 -1.07 12.57 -2.80
CA LEU A 122 -0.40 13.85 -2.98
C LEU A 122 1.03 13.58 -3.46
N ASP A 123 1.37 14.30 -4.51
CA ASP A 123 2.70 14.58 -5.00
C ASP A 123 3.64 14.99 -3.86
N ASP A 124 4.79 14.33 -3.75
CA ASP A 124 6.07 15.00 -3.51
C ASP A 124 7.23 14.08 -3.93
N GLY A 125 8.10 14.61 -4.78
CA GLY A 125 9.53 14.32 -4.77
C GLY A 125 10.01 12.97 -5.34
N GLU A 126 10.72 13.06 -6.46
CA GLU A 126 11.81 12.13 -6.81
C GLU A 126 12.89 12.11 -5.71
N SER A 127 12.60 11.44 -4.60
CA SER A 127 13.60 10.95 -3.65
C SER A 127 13.65 9.43 -3.84
N GLU A 128 14.84 8.86 -4.02
CA GLU A 128 15.10 7.44 -4.32
C GLU A 128 14.76 6.47 -3.16
N GLY A 129 13.70 6.73 -2.39
CA GLY A 129 13.20 5.84 -1.36
C GLY A 129 11.95 6.36 -0.65
N ASP A 130 11.19 5.44 -0.04
CA ASP A 130 10.01 5.81 0.75
C ASP A 130 10.41 6.66 1.97
N GLU A 131 9.74 7.80 2.17
CA GLU A 131 9.98 8.70 3.31
C GLU A 131 9.90 8.00 4.68
N LEU A 132 9.09 6.94 4.78
CA LEU A 132 8.88 6.17 6.00
C LEU A 132 9.84 5.00 6.13
N LEU A 133 10.76 4.80 5.17
CA LEU A 133 11.78 3.77 5.21
C LEU A 133 12.65 3.86 6.48
N PRO A 134 13.19 5.02 6.89
CA PRO A 134 14.06 5.08 8.06
C PRO A 134 13.33 4.67 9.34
N ALA A 135 12.10 5.18 9.52
CA ALA A 135 11.25 4.85 10.64
C ALA A 135 10.85 3.36 10.66
N ALA A 136 10.67 2.75 9.48
CA ALA A 136 10.38 1.33 9.36
C ALA A 136 11.58 0.46 9.77
N VAL A 137 12.80 0.86 9.44
CA VAL A 137 14.01 0.12 9.82
C VAL A 137 14.19 0.15 11.33
N ASP A 138 13.99 1.31 11.96
CA ASP A 138 14.08 1.45 13.42
C ASP A 138 13.10 0.52 14.13
N VAL A 139 11.84 0.48 13.68
CA VAL A 139 10.81 -0.39 14.24
C VAL A 139 11.18 -1.87 14.08
N ILE A 140 11.75 -2.27 12.94
CA ILE A 140 12.17 -3.65 12.68
C ILE A 140 13.35 -4.04 13.58
N LEU A 141 14.33 -3.16 13.75
CA LEU A 141 15.49 -3.39 14.62
C LEU A 141 15.10 -3.47 16.09
N GLU A 142 14.12 -2.66 16.53
CA GLU A 142 13.59 -2.73 17.90
C GLU A 142 12.78 -4.00 18.17
N THR A 143 12.02 -4.47 17.18
CA THR A 143 11.13 -5.62 17.33
C THR A 143 11.79 -6.95 16.98
N GLY A 144 12.92 -6.92 16.29
CA GLY A 144 13.63 -8.11 15.79
C GLY A 144 12.87 -8.87 14.70
N GLN A 145 11.80 -8.31 14.13
CA GLN A 145 10.91 -9.00 13.20
C GLN A 145 10.64 -8.16 11.94
N ALA A 146 11.20 -8.54 10.80
CA ALA A 146 10.87 -7.92 9.51
C ALA A 146 9.65 -8.61 8.88
N SER A 147 8.45 -8.07 9.11
CA SER A 147 7.23 -8.52 8.44
C SER A 147 6.32 -7.35 8.04
N VAL A 148 5.67 -7.50 6.88
CA VAL A 148 4.74 -6.50 6.32
C VAL A 148 3.61 -6.18 7.30
N SER A 149 2.99 -7.22 7.88
CA SER A 149 1.89 -7.07 8.85
C SER A 149 2.29 -6.29 10.11
N MET A 150 3.55 -6.37 10.55
CA MET A 150 4.05 -5.64 11.71
C MET A 150 4.17 -4.15 11.38
N LEU A 151 4.79 -3.81 10.24
CA LEU A 151 4.94 -2.43 9.77
C LEU A 151 3.58 -1.75 9.53
N GLN A 152 2.60 -2.48 9.00
CA GLN A 152 1.23 -1.98 8.83
C GLN A 152 0.63 -1.51 10.17
N ARG A 153 0.85 -2.24 11.26
CA ARG A 153 0.30 -1.90 12.58
C ARG A 153 1.06 -0.78 13.28
N ARG A 154 2.40 -0.81 13.20
CA ARG A 154 3.27 0.16 13.91
C ARG A 154 3.30 1.52 13.24
N LEU A 155 3.34 1.56 11.91
CA LEU A 155 3.43 2.79 11.13
C LEU A 155 2.11 3.18 10.43
N LYS A 156 1.02 2.44 10.71
CA LYS A 156 -0.31 2.67 10.11
C LYS A 156 -0.27 2.72 8.57
N LEU A 157 0.58 1.88 7.98
CA LEU A 157 0.81 1.79 6.55
C LEU A 157 -0.23 0.88 5.86
N GLY A 158 -0.61 1.25 4.63
CA GLY A 158 -1.31 0.33 3.73
C GLY A 158 -0.39 -0.82 3.26
N TYR A 159 -0.97 -1.98 2.94
CA TYR A 159 -0.21 -3.20 2.57
C TYR A 159 0.80 -2.97 1.44
N ALA A 160 0.37 -2.33 0.35
CA ALA A 160 1.22 -2.08 -0.81
C ALA A 160 2.42 -1.16 -0.50
N ARG A 161 2.26 -0.22 0.45
CA ARG A 161 3.37 0.64 0.89
C ARG A 161 4.31 -0.12 1.83
N ALA A 162 3.75 -0.87 2.79
CA ALA A 162 4.55 -1.69 3.70
C ALA A 162 5.32 -2.81 2.98
N ALA A 163 4.77 -3.40 1.93
CA ALA A 163 5.46 -4.40 1.10
C ALA A 163 6.64 -3.77 0.35
N ARG A 164 6.41 -2.64 -0.35
CA ARG A 164 7.48 -1.91 -1.04
C ARG A 164 8.62 -1.51 -0.11
N ILE A 165 8.29 -1.02 1.08
CA ILE A 165 9.26 -0.67 2.12
C ILE A 165 10.12 -1.89 2.53
N VAL A 166 9.52 -3.08 2.68
CA VAL A 166 10.25 -4.30 3.03
C VAL A 166 11.13 -4.80 1.88
N ASP A 167 10.65 -4.69 0.63
CA ASP A 167 11.43 -5.07 -0.55
C ASP A 167 12.60 -4.10 -0.78
N GLU A 168 12.40 -2.80 -0.55
CA GLU A 168 13.46 -1.78 -0.58
C GLU A 168 14.53 -2.03 0.51
N MET A 169 14.12 -2.54 1.67
CA MET A 169 15.07 -2.97 2.71
C MET A 169 15.85 -4.23 2.34
N GLU A 170 15.28 -5.13 1.54
CA GLU A 170 15.99 -6.28 0.99
C GLU A 170 17.05 -5.84 -0.02
N GLU A 171 16.69 -4.93 -0.94
CA GLU A 171 17.63 -4.35 -1.91
C GLU A 171 18.79 -3.61 -1.23
N LYS A 172 18.51 -2.93 -0.11
CA LYS A 172 19.52 -2.24 0.72
C LYS A 172 20.30 -3.17 1.65
N GLY A 173 20.03 -4.48 1.64
CA GLY A 173 20.74 -5.48 2.45
C GLY A 173 20.46 -5.40 3.95
N ILE A 174 19.38 -4.75 4.35
CA ILE A 174 18.93 -4.59 5.76
C ILE A 174 18.20 -5.86 6.23
N VAL A 175 17.41 -6.44 5.32
CA VAL A 175 16.56 -7.61 5.56
C VAL A 175 16.91 -8.71 4.55
N GLY A 176 16.92 -9.96 5.01
CA GLY A 176 17.20 -11.13 4.17
C GLY A 176 16.07 -11.48 3.19
N PRO A 177 16.29 -12.48 2.32
CA PRO A 177 15.33 -12.85 1.30
C PRO A 177 14.01 -13.37 1.88
N PHE A 178 12.97 -13.35 1.05
CA PHE A 178 11.64 -13.81 1.44
C PHE A 178 11.62 -15.31 1.82
N GLU A 179 11.40 -15.62 3.11
CA GLU A 179 11.30 -16.99 3.65
C GLU A 179 9.83 -17.44 3.83
N GLY A 180 8.96 -17.14 2.86
CA GLY A 180 7.57 -17.62 2.88
C GLY A 180 6.71 -16.99 3.98
N SER A 181 6.20 -17.80 4.92
CA SER A 181 5.32 -17.35 6.00
C SER A 181 6.05 -16.86 7.26
N LYS A 182 7.39 -16.95 7.28
CA LYS A 182 8.21 -16.55 8.42
C LYS A 182 8.67 -15.09 8.27
N PRO A 183 8.85 -14.36 9.39
CA PRO A 183 9.45 -13.03 9.35
C PRO A 183 10.85 -13.13 8.74
N ARG A 184 11.19 -12.18 7.86
CA ARG A 184 12.49 -12.17 7.19
C ARG A 184 13.60 -11.92 8.22
N GLN A 185 14.77 -12.52 8.01
CA GLN A 185 15.90 -12.40 8.92
C GLN A 185 16.52 -11.00 8.81
N LEU A 186 16.99 -10.44 9.92
CA LEU A 186 17.69 -9.16 9.93
C LEU A 186 19.16 -9.39 9.63
N LEU A 187 19.71 -8.59 8.71
CA LEU A 187 21.11 -8.70 8.28
C LEU A 187 22.01 -7.64 8.93
N ILE A 188 21.43 -6.58 9.51
CA ILE A 188 22.17 -5.50 10.17
C ILE A 188 21.80 -5.34 11.65
N THR A 189 22.75 -4.86 12.46
CA THR A 189 22.51 -4.47 13.86
C THR A 189 22.15 -2.99 13.99
N LYS A 190 21.62 -2.61 15.15
CA LYS A 190 21.26 -1.22 15.47
C LYS A 190 22.45 -0.27 15.36
N GLU A 191 23.66 -0.71 15.73
CA GLU A 191 24.87 0.13 15.60
C GLU A 191 25.26 0.35 14.12
N GLN A 192 25.11 -0.66 13.27
CA GLN A 192 25.43 -0.58 11.84
C GLN A 192 24.46 0.34 11.09
N TRP A 193 23.17 0.31 11.47
CA TRP A 193 22.16 1.21 10.92
C TRP A 193 22.42 2.68 11.27
N GLN A 194 22.84 2.95 12.51
CA GLN A 194 23.22 4.30 12.95
C GLN A 194 24.44 4.85 12.20
N GLN A 195 25.42 3.99 11.89
CA GLN A 195 26.56 4.34 11.05
C GLN A 195 26.15 4.65 9.60
N MET A 196 25.17 3.93 9.04
CA MET A 196 24.63 4.19 7.69
C MET A 196 23.80 5.49 7.62
N GLN A 197 23.15 5.89 8.71
CA GLN A 197 22.41 7.17 8.78
C GLN A 197 23.31 8.40 9.02
N GLY A 198 24.63 8.21 9.21
CA GLY A 198 25.56 9.31 9.44
C GLY A 198 25.44 9.99 10.81
N LEU A 199 24.67 9.43 11.75
CA LEU A 199 24.72 9.82 13.16
C LEU A 199 25.89 9.07 13.81
N THR A 200 27.02 9.75 13.92
CA THR A 200 28.13 9.31 14.78
C THR A 200 27.63 9.17 16.22
N PRO A 201 27.75 7.99 16.86
CA PRO A 201 27.85 7.96 18.30
C PRO A 201 29.20 8.59 18.64
N GLU A 202 29.11 9.66 19.41
CA GLU A 202 30.17 10.28 20.20
C GLU A 202 31.27 9.27 20.57
N ALA A 203 32.49 9.54 20.10
CA ALA A 203 33.68 8.83 20.55
C ALA A 203 33.77 8.95 22.08
N PRO A 204 33.99 7.88 22.85
CA PRO A 204 34.44 8.07 24.21
C PRO A 204 35.84 8.70 24.15
N ALA A 205 35.91 9.93 24.66
CA ALA A 205 37.14 10.64 24.91
C ALA A 205 38.04 9.86 25.86
N ALA A 206 39.34 10.02 25.61
CA ALA A 206 40.50 9.55 26.36
C ALA A 206 40.34 9.46 27.90
N ASP A 207 40.81 8.33 28.45
CA ASP A 207 41.64 8.34 29.65
C ASP A 207 43.09 8.07 29.21
N GLU A 208 43.95 9.09 29.32
CA GLU A 208 45.42 8.95 29.39
C GLU A 208 45.84 8.76 30.87
N PRO A 209 47.11 8.50 31.22
CA PRO A 209 48.05 7.45 30.79
C PRO A 209 48.59 6.65 32.01
N GLU A 210 49.07 5.42 31.83
CA GLU A 210 49.95 4.79 32.84
C GLU A 210 51.13 4.09 32.15
N ALA A 211 52.32 4.49 32.58
CA ALA A 211 53.61 4.07 32.08
C ALA A 211 54.06 2.72 32.66
N ALA A 212 55.06 2.13 31.99
CA ALA A 212 55.85 0.93 32.37
C ALA A 212 55.13 -0.41 32.07
N GLU A 213 55.77 -1.47 31.55
CA GLU A 213 57.16 -1.91 31.62
C GLU A 213 57.58 -2.62 30.32
N GLN A 214 58.85 -2.49 29.95
CA GLN A 214 59.51 -3.32 28.96
C GLN A 214 59.75 -4.72 29.54
N PRO A 215 59.66 -5.80 28.74
CA PRO A 215 60.42 -7.01 29.03
C PRO A 215 61.71 -7.03 28.20
N GLU A 216 62.83 -6.91 28.90
CA GLU A 216 64.18 -7.24 28.42
C GLU A 216 64.33 -8.76 28.23
N ASP A 217 65.16 -9.11 27.23
CA ASP A 217 65.96 -10.32 27.07
C ASP A 217 65.29 -11.70 26.97
N LEU A 218 65.56 -12.38 25.84
CA LEU A 218 66.36 -13.63 25.76
C LEU A 218 66.38 -14.18 24.31
N PRO A 219 67.38 -14.99 23.89
CA PRO A 219 68.46 -14.54 23.02
C PRO A 219 68.37 -15.04 21.58
N TRP A 220 69.05 -14.29 20.72
CA TRP A 220 69.46 -14.61 19.34
C TRP A 220 70.05 -16.02 19.19
N ASP A 221 69.38 -16.90 18.43
CA ASP A 221 69.97 -18.16 17.95
C ASP A 221 70.42 -18.01 16.49
N ASP A 222 71.74 -17.90 16.35
CA ASP A 222 72.51 -17.93 15.11
C ASP A 222 72.49 -19.36 14.57
N ARG A 223 71.64 -19.65 13.57
CA ARG A 223 71.90 -20.73 12.60
C ARG A 223 70.95 -20.75 11.40
N ALA A 224 71.59 -20.94 10.26
CA ALA A 224 71.08 -21.41 8.97
C ALA A 224 70.54 -20.36 7.98
N ALA A 225 71.49 -19.92 7.14
CA ALA A 225 71.31 -19.25 5.86
C ALA A 225 70.31 -19.96 4.92
N PRO A 226 69.68 -19.22 3.98
CA PRO A 226 68.72 -19.77 3.02
C PRO A 226 69.45 -20.40 1.82
N PRO A 227 68.77 -21.30 1.09
CA PRO A 227 68.94 -21.26 -0.35
C PRO A 227 67.60 -21.34 -1.12
N GLU A 228 67.42 -20.30 -1.94
CA GLU A 228 67.02 -20.32 -3.34
C GLU A 228 66.28 -21.55 -3.90
N ARG A 229 65.10 -21.26 -4.46
CA ARG A 229 64.40 -22.11 -5.46
C ARG A 229 65.23 -22.23 -6.74
N PRO A 230 65.12 -23.35 -7.46
CA PRO A 230 65.17 -23.35 -8.90
C PRO A 230 63.83 -23.76 -9.54
N ARG A 231 63.77 -23.46 -10.84
CA ARG A 231 62.63 -23.48 -11.78
C ARG A 231 61.90 -24.81 -11.91
#